data_AF-A0A3D5CIV0-F1
#
_entry.id   AF-A0A3D5CIV0-F1
#
_cell.length_a   1.000
_cell.length_b   1.000
_cell.length_c   1.000
_cell.angle_alpha   90.00
_cell.angle_beta   90.00
_cell.angle_gamma   90.00
#
_symmetry.space_group_name_H-M   'P 1'
#
loop_
_entity.id
_entity.type
_entity.pdbx_description
1 polymer ?
#
loop_
_entity_poly.entity_id
_entity_poly.type
_entity_poly.pdbx_seq_one_letter_code
_entity_poly.pdbx_strand_id
1 'polypeptide(L)' 'MTEPTASGSVLTTGSATTGAQGESLGTGLQISGLNKVFTTGRRTVTARQDANLHTEQGTFLS' A
#
# COMPACT_ATOMS: atom_id res chain seq x y z
N MET A 1 7.56 23.91 51.25
CA MET A 1 8.45 23.70 50.09
C MET A 1 7.64 22.92 49.08
N THR A 2 7.16 23.63 48.05
CA THR A 2 6.41 23.12 46.90
C THR A 2 7.30 22.17 46.10
N GLU A 3 6.75 21.12 45.50
CA GLU A 3 6.73 20.88 44.04
C GLU A 3 5.84 19.67 43.71
N PRO A 4 4.85 19.81 42.80
CA PRO A 4 4.23 18.67 42.15
C PRO A 4 5.19 18.10 41.09
N THR A 5 5.62 16.85 41.25
CA THR A 5 6.42 16.18 40.22
C THR A 5 5.52 15.87 39.01
N ALA A 6 5.61 16.70 37.98
CA ALA A 6 5.02 16.43 36.68
C ALA A 6 5.69 15.17 36.09
N SER A 7 4.98 14.04 36.08
CA SER A 7 5.35 12.89 35.27
C SER A 7 5.20 13.26 33.81
N GLY A 8 6.32 13.52 33.15
CA GLY A 8 6.39 13.76 31.72
C GLY A 8 5.85 12.55 30.95
N SER A 9 4.81 12.78 30.17
CA SER A 9 4.28 11.82 29.19
C SER A 9 5.37 11.52 28.16
N VAL A 10 5.98 10.34 28.25
CA VAL A 10 6.79 9.79 27.16
C VAL A 10 5.82 9.43 26.04
N LEU A 11 5.69 10.35 25.07
CA LEU A 11 5.02 10.05 23.82
C LEU A 11 5.87 9.01 23.08
N THR A 12 5.60 7.73 23.34
CA THR A 12 6.13 6.64 22.53
C THR A 12 5.54 6.84 21.13
N THR A 13 6.31 7.44 20.23
CA THR A 13 5.98 7.42 18.81
C THR A 13 6.26 6.01 18.33
N GLY A 14 5.36 5.09 18.69
CA GLY A 14 5.29 3.77 18.10
C GLY A 14 5.20 3.97 16.60
N SER A 15 6.21 3.46 15.89
CA SER A 15 6.22 3.39 14.43
C SER A 15 4.87 2.80 14.00
N ALA A 16 4.00 3.63 13.43
CA ALA A 16 2.76 3.15 12.85
C ALA A 16 3.15 2.17 11.77
N THR A 17 2.99 0.87 12.05
CA THR A 17 3.20 -0.16 11.04
C THR A 17 2.04 -0.03 10.06
N THR A 18 2.23 0.79 9.04
CA THR A 18 1.35 0.86 7.88
C THR A 18 1.69 -0.32 6.98
N GLY A 19 1.02 -1.44 7.22
CA GLY A 19 1.11 -2.66 6.42
C GLY A 19 0.03 -3.65 6.86
N ALA A 20 -0.47 -4.46 5.93
CA ALA A 20 -1.46 -5.48 6.24
C ALA A 20 -0.85 -6.52 7.22
N GLN A 21 -1.26 -6.47 8.49
CA GLN A 21 -0.94 -7.48 9.50
C GLN A 21 -2.04 -8.53 9.51
N GLY A 22 -1.89 -9.53 8.64
CA GLY A 22 -2.65 -10.78 8.69
C GLY A 22 -1.67 -11.92 8.50
N GLU A 23 -1.86 -13.04 9.22
CA GLU A 23 -0.95 -14.20 9.27
C GLU A 23 -0.82 -14.99 7.95
N SER A 24 -1.08 -14.35 6.81
CA SER A 24 -0.70 -14.81 5.48
C SER A 24 -0.22 -13.60 4.67
N LEU A 25 1.08 -13.34 4.74
CA LEU A 25 1.76 -12.25 4.03
C LEU A 25 2.00 -12.59 2.54
N GLY A 26 0.99 -13.14 1.86
CA GLY A 26 0.80 -13.03 0.41
C GLY A 26 1.01 -14.29 -0.43
N THR A 27 0.10 -14.54 -1.38
CA THR A 27 0.22 -15.56 -2.44
C THR A 27 0.93 -15.04 -3.70
N GLY A 28 1.68 -13.92 -3.58
CA GLY A 28 2.05 -13.11 -4.74
C GLY A 28 0.88 -12.29 -5.31
N LEU A 29 1.08 -11.65 -6.47
CA LEU A 29 0.05 -10.88 -7.19
C LEU A 29 -0.33 -11.62 -8.48
N GLN A 30 -1.61 -11.91 -8.66
CA GLN A 30 -2.14 -12.52 -9.87
C GLN A 30 -3.24 -11.62 -10.43
N ILE A 31 -2.97 -10.94 -11.54
CA ILE A 31 -3.96 -10.14 -12.23
C ILE A 31 -4.02 -10.57 -13.69
N SER A 32 -5.21 -10.93 -14.16
CA SER A 32 -5.45 -11.25 -15.56
C SER A 32 -6.40 -10.24 -16.18
N GLY A 33 -6.23 -9.97 -17.47
CA GLY A 33 -7.16 -9.10 -18.21
C GLY A 33 -7.15 -7.64 -17.79
N LEU A 34 -6.01 -7.09 -17.35
CA LEU A 34 -5.92 -5.67 -16.98
C LEU A 34 -6.18 -4.77 -18.18
N ASN A 35 -7.31 -4.08 -18.13
CA ASN A 35 -7.68 -3.05 -19.09
C ASN A 35 -7.64 -1.67 -18.42
N LYS A 36 -6.92 -0.72 -19.03
CA LYS A 36 -6.85 0.67 -18.60
C LYS A 36 -7.06 1.57 -19.80
N VAL A 37 -8.15 2.33 -19.73
CA VAL A 37 -8.49 3.37 -20.70
C VAL A 37 -8.42 4.72 -20.00
N PHE A 38 -7.73 5.67 -20.61
CA PHE A 38 -7.74 7.07 -20.22
C PHE A 38 -8.60 7.86 -21.19
N THR A 39 -9.39 8.78 -20.67
CA THR A 39 -10.19 9.71 -21.47
C THR A 39 -9.70 11.12 -21.20
N THR A 40 -9.58 11.93 -22.26
CA THR A 40 -9.25 13.35 -22.18
C THR A 40 -10.14 14.14 -23.13
N GLY A 41 -11.07 14.90 -22.56
CA GLY A 41 -12.13 15.56 -23.32
C GLY A 41 -12.92 14.58 -24.19
N ARG A 42 -12.82 14.74 -25.51
CA ARG A 42 -13.48 13.87 -26.51
C ARG A 42 -12.63 12.71 -26.99
N ARG A 43 -11.42 12.54 -26.44
CA ARG A 43 -10.44 11.56 -26.92
C ARG A 43 -10.29 10.44 -25.91
N THR A 44 -10.20 9.23 -26.43
CA THR A 44 -10.04 8.00 -25.63
C THR A 44 -8.74 7.33 -26.03
N VAL A 45 -7.93 6.96 -25.05
CA VAL A 45 -6.64 6.26 -25.24
C VAL A 45 -6.64 5.02 -24.35
N THR A 46 -6.56 3.85 -24.96
CA THR A 46 -6.24 2.63 -24.21
C THR A 46 -4.75 2.66 -23.86
N ALA A 47 -4.43 2.64 -22.57
CA ALA A 47 -3.06 2.46 -22.09
C ALA A 47 -2.67 1.00 -21.89
N ARG A 48 -3.58 0.14 -21.42
CA ARG A 48 -3.36 -1.31 -21.35
C ARG A 48 -4.63 -2.03 -21.79
N GLN A 49 -4.48 -3.04 -22.62
CA GLN A 49 -5.57 -3.94 -23.01
C GLN A 49 -5.13 -5.36 -22.60
N ASP A 50 -5.99 -6.06 -21.87
CA ASP A 50 -5.85 -7.49 -21.54
C ASP A 50 -4.50 -7.95 -20.99
N ALA A 51 -3.88 -7.11 -20.18
CA ALA A 51 -2.53 -7.39 -19.73
C ALA A 51 -2.55 -8.29 -18.48
N ASN A 52 -1.68 -9.30 -18.46
CA ASN A 52 -1.57 -10.26 -17.37
C ASN A 52 -0.33 -9.94 -16.53
N LEU A 53 -0.47 -9.89 -15.22
CA LEU A 53 0.58 -9.61 -14.25
C LEU A 53 0.61 -10.73 -13.22
N HIS A 54 1.69 -11.49 -13.22
CA HIS A 54 1.98 -12.48 -12.18
C HIS A 54 3.25 -12.06 -11.46
N THR A 55 3.19 -11.98 -10.13
CA THR A 55 4.35 -11.88 -9.28
C THR A 55 4.28 -12.91 -8.19
N GLU A 56 5.43 -13.43 -7.81
CA GLU A 56 5.58 -14.27 -6.63
C GLU A 56 5.48 -13.44 -5.35
N GLN A 57 5.23 -14.11 -4.23
CA GLN A 57 5.33 -13.51 -2.90
C GLN A 57 6.74 -12.93 -2.68
N GLY A 58 6.81 -11.75 -2.05
CA GLY A 58 8.09 -11.14 -1.70
C GLY A 58 8.85 -10.50 -2.88
N THR A 59 8.27 -10.48 -4.08
CA THR A 59 8.84 -9.77 -5.24
C THR A 59 8.39 -8.31 -5.25
N PHE A 60 9.35 -7.40 -5.45
CA PHE A 60 9.04 -5.99 -5.68
C PHE A 60 8.72 -5.75 -7.16
N LEU A 61 7.65 -4.98 -7.40
CA LEU A 61 7.31 -4.42 -8.70
C LEU A 61 7.85 -2.99 -8.78
N SER A 62 8.75 -2.74 -9.73
CA SER A 62 9.37 -1.43 -10.00
C SER A 62 9.18 -1.01 -11.44
#